data_AF-A0A7Z7QN35-F1
#
_entry.id   AF-A0A7Z7QN35-F1
#
_cell.length_a   1.000
_cell.length_b   1.000
_cell.length_c   1.000
_cell.angle_alpha   90.00
_cell.angle_beta   90.00
_cell.angle_gamma   90.00
#
_symmetry.space_group_name_H-M   'P 1'
#
loop_
_entity.id
_entity.type
_entity.pdbx_description
1 polymer ?
#
loop_
_entity_poly.entity_id
_entity_poly.type
_entity_poly.pdbx_seq_one_letter_code
_entity_poly.pdbx_strand_id
1 'polypeptide(L)'
;MSHYSTGELAEKFNISKRTLQYYDRQKLLKPAFVKDNQYRIYTDREAEQLNLILMMKSLGLSLAEIRKLIHAEGTLKTVRSILEQKISASEEMIQQQQLQLKQMKTIQKMIATSSTAPVHTLSDIEKIMKNQPYLSQLTQKTMVLGTTASFANVIGISLSLKSQTAWPTAIALTYSAIVAYRMTVDYYGKVKYQCPNCQTTFKPDLWTWAFASHTSTTRKFECPHCHFNGYCTEVYDES
;
A
#
# COMPACT_ATOMS: atom_id res chain seq x y z
N MET A 1 -51.64 16.58 2.91
CA MET A 1 -50.17 16.69 2.88
C MET A 1 -49.72 16.91 4.32
N SER A 2 -48.71 16.18 4.76
CA SER A 2 -48.20 16.33 6.12
C SER A 2 -47.40 17.63 6.23
N HIS A 3 -47.49 18.28 7.39
CA HIS A 3 -46.76 19.50 7.70
C HIS A 3 -45.77 19.22 8.82
N TYR A 4 -44.55 19.71 8.67
CA TYR A 4 -43.48 19.57 9.65
C TYR A 4 -42.97 20.94 10.06
N SER A 5 -42.85 21.15 11.36
CA SER A 5 -42.03 22.21 11.92
C SER A 5 -40.55 21.98 11.62
N THR A 6 -39.74 23.02 11.84
CA THR A 6 -38.27 22.88 11.79
C THR A 6 -37.77 21.80 12.76
N GLY A 7 -38.43 21.61 13.91
CA GLY A 7 -38.04 20.60 14.89
C GLY A 7 -38.37 19.20 14.43
N GLU A 8 -39.61 18.96 14.03
CA GLU A 8 -40.07 17.64 13.58
C GLU A 8 -39.31 17.19 12.33
N LEU A 9 -39.04 18.10 11.38
CA LEU A 9 -38.26 17.75 10.18
C LEU A 9 -36.80 17.45 10.52
N ALA A 10 -36.21 18.22 11.43
CA ALA A 10 -34.83 17.99 11.90
C ALA A 10 -34.70 16.62 12.58
N GLU A 11 -35.65 16.28 13.45
CA GLU A 11 -35.71 15.01 14.16
C GLU A 11 -35.92 13.83 13.19
N LYS A 12 -36.86 13.97 12.24
CA LYS A 12 -37.13 12.95 11.21
C LYS A 12 -35.90 12.56 10.39
N PHE A 13 -35.03 13.53 10.09
CA PHE A 13 -33.82 13.31 9.29
C PHE A 13 -32.55 13.20 10.13
N ASN A 14 -32.67 13.14 11.46
CA ASN A 14 -31.55 13.09 12.40
C ASN A 14 -30.49 14.17 12.16
N ILE A 15 -30.94 15.41 11.92
CA ILE A 15 -30.09 16.58 11.75
C ILE A 15 -30.43 17.64 12.79
N SER A 16 -29.52 18.60 13.00
CA SER A 16 -29.81 19.72 13.88
C SER A 16 -30.79 20.71 13.23
N LYS A 17 -31.63 21.38 14.04
CA LYS A 17 -32.43 22.55 13.59
C LYS A 17 -31.54 23.62 12.92
N ARG A 18 -30.29 23.77 13.40
CA ARG A 18 -29.29 24.70 12.85
C ARG A 18 -28.90 24.32 11.41
N THR A 19 -28.87 23.03 11.07
CA THR A 19 -28.59 22.53 9.72
C THR A 19 -29.71 22.94 8.76
N LEU A 20 -30.98 22.76 9.13
CA LEU A 20 -32.13 23.21 8.34
C LEU A 20 -32.11 24.73 8.11
N GLN A 21 -31.91 25.50 9.18
CA GLN A 21 -31.80 26.96 9.09
C GLN A 21 -30.61 27.39 8.22
N TYR A 22 -29.52 26.64 8.26
CA TYR A 22 -28.37 26.90 7.41
C TYR A 22 -28.69 26.62 5.94
N TYR A 23 -29.38 25.52 5.62
CA TYR A 23 -29.83 25.23 4.25
C TYR A 23 -30.81 26.28 3.72
N ASP A 24 -31.69 26.80 4.57
CA ASP A 24 -32.56 27.94 4.26
C ASP A 24 -31.73 29.20 3.92
N ARG A 25 -30.80 29.60 4.80
CA ARG A 25 -29.89 30.74 4.56
C ARG A 25 -29.05 30.58 3.29
N GLN A 26 -28.61 29.37 2.97
CA GLN A 26 -27.86 29.06 1.76
C GLN A 26 -28.75 28.93 0.51
N LYS A 27 -30.06 29.18 0.63
CA LYS A 27 -31.07 29.04 -0.43
C LYS A 27 -31.07 27.64 -1.06
N LEU A 28 -30.73 26.63 -0.26
CA LEU A 28 -30.64 25.23 -0.68
C LEU A 28 -31.95 24.49 -0.43
N LEU A 29 -32.61 24.77 0.69
CA LEU A 29 -33.93 24.25 1.06
C LEU A 29 -34.72 25.34 1.76
N LYS A 30 -35.80 25.82 1.13
CA LYS A 30 -36.69 26.82 1.72
C LYS A 30 -37.89 26.15 2.36
N PRO A 31 -38.47 26.72 3.44
CA PRO A 31 -39.76 26.27 3.93
C PRO A 31 -40.85 26.50 2.88
N ALA A 32 -41.90 25.70 2.91
CA ALA A 32 -43.07 25.88 2.05
C ALA A 32 -43.75 27.22 2.32
N PHE A 33 -43.85 27.59 3.60
CA PHE A 33 -44.32 28.90 4.04
C PHE A 33 -43.82 29.22 5.45
N VAL A 34 -43.85 30.51 5.78
CA VAL A 34 -43.53 31.04 7.10
C VAL A 34 -44.83 31.61 7.68
N LYS A 35 -45.26 31.11 8.84
CA LYS A 35 -46.42 31.64 9.57
C LYS A 35 -46.09 33.02 10.15
N ASP A 36 -47.12 33.79 10.51
CA ASP A 36 -47.01 35.15 11.07
C ASP A 36 -46.06 35.24 12.27
N ASN A 37 -45.97 34.19 13.09
CA ASN A 37 -45.04 34.10 14.22
C ASN A 37 -43.60 33.71 13.81
N GLN A 38 -43.21 33.96 12.55
CA GLN A 38 -41.94 33.54 11.93
C GLN A 38 -41.66 32.03 11.98
N TYR A 39 -42.71 31.22 12.17
CA TYR A 39 -42.59 29.78 12.30
C TYR A 39 -42.51 29.12 10.92
N ARG A 40 -41.41 28.42 10.65
CA ARG A 40 -41.16 27.75 9.36
C ARG A 40 -41.89 26.42 9.29
N ILE A 41 -42.68 26.25 8.24
CA ILE A 41 -43.40 25.00 7.95
C ILE A 41 -42.87 24.39 6.65
N TYR A 42 -42.63 23.09 6.70
CA TYR A 42 -42.19 22.26 5.58
C TYR A 42 -43.31 21.25 5.26
N THR A 43 -43.41 20.86 3.99
CA THR A 43 -44.32 19.78 3.56
C THR A 43 -43.53 18.54 3.17
N ASP A 44 -44.25 17.49 2.76
CA ASP A 44 -43.62 16.29 2.21
C ASP A 44 -42.70 16.59 1.02
N ARG A 45 -43.00 17.63 0.22
CA ARG A 45 -42.15 18.06 -0.91
C ARG A 45 -40.76 18.54 -0.45
N GLU A 46 -40.71 19.40 0.56
CA GLU A 46 -39.43 19.86 1.11
C GLU A 46 -38.71 18.74 1.86
N ALA A 47 -39.44 17.80 2.46
CA ALA A 47 -38.84 16.61 3.07
C ALA A 47 -38.15 15.72 2.02
N GLU A 48 -38.76 15.49 0.86
CA GLU A 48 -38.13 14.77 -0.26
C GLU A 48 -36.89 15.51 -0.79
N GLN A 49 -36.98 16.83 -0.96
CA GLN A 49 -35.84 17.65 -1.37
C GLN A 49 -34.70 17.60 -0.34
N LEU A 50 -35.01 17.64 0.96
CA LEU A 50 -34.02 17.48 2.03
C LEU A 50 -33.36 16.10 1.95
N ASN A 51 -34.14 15.04 1.75
CA ASN A 51 -33.60 13.68 1.61
C ASN A 51 -32.57 13.60 0.49
N LEU A 52 -32.89 14.18 -0.67
CA LEU A 52 -31.97 14.23 -1.81
C LEU A 52 -30.70 15.04 -1.52
N ILE A 53 -30.81 16.18 -0.83
CA ILE A 53 -29.66 16.98 -0.39
C ILE A 53 -28.75 16.17 0.54
N LEU A 54 -29.33 15.46 1.51
CA LEU A 54 -28.58 14.65 2.48
C LEU A 54 -27.90 13.46 1.80
N MET A 55 -28.57 12.81 0.85
CA MET A 55 -27.99 11.74 0.03
C MET A 55 -26.79 12.24 -0.78
N MET A 56 -26.91 13.36 -1.49
CA MET A 56 -25.74 13.91 -2.21
C MET A 56 -24.62 14.33 -1.25
N LYS A 57 -24.98 14.84 -0.06
CA LYS A 57 -24.00 15.24 0.95
C LYS A 57 -23.23 14.04 1.51
N SER A 58 -23.88 12.89 1.70
CA SER A 58 -23.22 11.66 2.16
C SER A 58 -22.27 11.07 1.11
N LEU A 59 -22.51 11.34 -0.18
CA LEU A 59 -21.60 11.01 -1.29
C LEU A 59 -20.39 11.96 -1.41
N GLY A 60 -20.22 12.91 -0.48
CA GLY A 60 -19.06 13.81 -0.46
C GLY A 60 -19.19 15.02 -1.40
N LEU A 61 -20.39 15.33 -1.89
CA LEU A 61 -20.64 16.57 -2.62
C LEU A 61 -20.64 17.76 -1.65
N SER A 62 -20.04 18.85 -2.10
CA SER A 62 -20.11 20.15 -1.45
C SER A 62 -21.50 20.77 -1.63
N LEU A 63 -21.89 21.64 -0.71
CA LEU A 63 -23.17 22.35 -0.81
C LEU A 63 -23.23 23.26 -2.06
N ALA A 64 -22.07 23.68 -2.58
CA ALA A 64 -22.00 24.42 -3.83
C ALA A 64 -22.35 23.54 -5.05
N GLU A 65 -21.83 22.32 -5.12
CA GLU A 65 -22.18 21.33 -6.16
C GLU A 65 -23.65 20.93 -6.09
N ILE A 66 -24.15 20.61 -4.89
CA ILE A 66 -25.56 20.25 -4.65
C ILE A 66 -26.48 21.39 -5.08
N ARG A 67 -26.14 22.63 -4.75
CA ARG A 67 -26.91 23.81 -5.17
C ARG A 67 -26.94 23.96 -6.68
N LYS A 68 -25.81 23.77 -7.38
CA LYS A 68 -25.78 23.81 -8.85
C LYS A 68 -26.69 22.73 -9.44
N LEU A 69 -26.67 21.52 -8.89
CA LEU A 69 -27.50 20.41 -9.37
C LEU A 69 -29.00 20.67 -9.15
N ILE A 70 -29.38 21.24 -8.00
CA ILE A 70 -30.79 21.52 -7.67
C ILE A 70 -31.33 22.71 -8.47
N HIS A 71 -30.54 23.77 -8.69
CA HIS A 71 -31.03 25.01 -9.31
C HIS A 71 -30.82 25.11 -10.82
N ALA A 72 -29.87 24.38 -11.41
CA ALA A 72 -29.54 24.46 -12.84
C ALA A 72 -30.15 23.33 -13.68
N GLU A 73 -31.29 22.75 -13.26
CA GLU A 73 -31.87 21.54 -13.85
C GLU A 73 -30.82 20.42 -14.00
N GLY A 74 -30.09 20.15 -12.91
CA GLY A 74 -29.03 19.15 -12.90
C GLY A 74 -29.55 17.81 -13.41
N THR A 75 -28.99 17.35 -14.53
CA THR A 75 -29.35 16.06 -15.11
C THR A 75 -28.62 14.94 -14.39
N LEU A 76 -29.14 13.71 -14.46
CA LEU A 76 -28.41 12.53 -14.02
C LEU A 76 -27.04 12.39 -14.71
N LYS A 77 -26.88 12.94 -15.93
CA LYS A 77 -25.59 13.01 -16.62
C LYS A 77 -24.60 13.91 -15.90
N THR A 78 -25.03 15.07 -15.40
CA THR A 78 -24.20 15.98 -14.59
C THR A 78 -23.81 15.34 -13.27
N VAL A 79 -24.76 14.67 -12.60
CA VAL A 79 -24.48 13.92 -11.36
C VAL A 79 -23.45 12.82 -11.63
N ARG A 80 -23.64 12.03 -12.70
CA ARG A 80 -22.70 10.97 -13.08
C ARG A 80 -21.28 11.52 -13.28
N SER A 81 -21.13 12.63 -14.00
CA SER A 81 -19.83 13.24 -14.24
C SER A 81 -19.14 13.71 -12.96
N ILE A 82 -19.88 14.29 -12.01
CA ILE A 82 -19.33 14.68 -10.69
C ILE A 82 -18.89 13.43 -9.91
N LEU A 83 -19.71 12.37 -9.93
CA LEU A 83 -19.39 11.12 -9.25
C LEU A 83 -18.17 10.44 -9.86
N GLU A 84 -18.03 10.39 -11.19
CA GLU A 84 -16.85 9.86 -11.88
C GLU A 84 -15.56 10.57 -11.40
N GLN A 85 -15.58 11.90 -11.31
CA GLN A 85 -14.45 12.68 -10.79
C GLN A 85 -14.15 12.37 -9.31
N LYS A 86 -15.18 12.26 -8.47
CA LYS A 86 -15.03 11.95 -7.04
C LYS A 86 -14.52 10.53 -6.82
N ILE A 87 -14.99 9.57 -7.61
CA ILE A 87 -14.52 8.18 -7.58
C ILE A 87 -13.03 8.14 -7.92
N SER A 88 -12.63 8.72 -9.05
CA SER A 88 -11.22 8.77 -9.47
C SER A 88 -10.32 9.40 -8.41
N ALA A 89 -10.71 10.55 -7.84
CA ALA A 89 -9.95 11.20 -6.78
C ALA A 89 -9.87 10.35 -5.50
N SER A 90 -10.95 9.65 -5.14
CA SER A 90 -10.98 8.77 -3.97
C SER A 90 -10.09 7.54 -4.18
N GLU A 91 -10.09 6.97 -5.38
CA GLU A 91 -9.22 5.85 -5.75
C GLU A 91 -7.74 6.23 -5.66
N GLU A 92 -7.37 7.42 -6.16
CA GLU A 92 -6.01 7.96 -6.03
C GLU A 92 -5.61 8.14 -4.55
N MET A 93 -6.51 8.71 -3.72
CA MET A 93 -6.26 8.85 -2.29
C MET A 93 -6.09 7.49 -1.59
N ILE A 94 -6.90 6.50 -1.94
CA ILE A 94 -6.79 5.14 -1.40
C ILE A 94 -5.43 4.52 -1.79
N GLN A 95 -5.00 4.66 -3.05
CA GLN A 95 -3.70 4.16 -3.49
C GLN A 95 -2.54 4.81 -2.73
N GLN A 96 -2.60 6.14 -2.53
CA GLN A 96 -1.60 6.85 -1.74
C GLN A 96 -1.57 6.39 -0.27
N GLN A 97 -2.74 6.24 0.35
CA GLN A 97 -2.86 5.75 1.72
C GLN A 97 -2.35 4.31 1.86
N GLN A 98 -2.62 3.44 0.88
CA GLN A 98 -2.09 2.08 0.84
C GLN A 98 -0.56 2.06 0.74
N LEU A 99 0.03 2.94 -0.08
CA LEU A 99 1.47 3.08 -0.19
C LEU A 99 2.10 3.55 1.13
N GLN A 100 1.52 4.58 1.75
CA GLN A 100 1.95 5.07 3.06
C GLN A 100 1.85 3.99 4.13
N LEU A 101 0.74 3.24 4.16
CA LEU A 101 0.57 2.11 5.09
C LEU A 101 1.63 1.03 4.88
N LYS A 102 1.94 0.70 3.62
CA LYS A 102 3.01 -0.26 3.29
C LYS A 102 4.36 0.24 3.79
N GLN A 103 4.68 1.52 3.57
CA GLN A 103 5.92 2.13 4.06
C GLN A 103 6.01 2.07 5.59
N MET A 104 4.96 2.48 6.30
CA MET A 104 4.90 2.42 7.76
C MET A 104 5.13 1.01 8.29
N LYS A 105 4.47 -0.01 7.70
CA LYS A 105 4.66 -1.42 8.07
C LYS A 105 6.08 -1.92 7.79
N THR A 106 6.70 -1.50 6.70
CA THR A 106 8.09 -1.88 6.37
C THR A 106 9.05 -1.29 7.39
N ILE A 107 8.95 0.02 7.68
CA ILE A 107 9.79 0.68 8.68
C ILE A 107 9.60 0.04 10.06
N GLN A 108 8.36 -0.20 10.47
CA GLN A 108 8.04 -0.87 11.74
C GLN A 108 8.73 -2.24 11.86
N LYS A 109 8.79 -3.03 10.77
CA LYS A 109 9.46 -4.34 10.77
C LYS A 109 10.98 -4.27 10.86
N MET A 110 11.59 -3.17 10.40
CA MET A 110 13.05 -2.97 10.43
C MET A 110 13.55 -2.48 11.79
N ILE A 111 12.66 -1.94 12.63
CA ILE A 111 12.97 -1.45 13.97
C ILE A 111 12.60 -2.52 14.98
N ALA A 112 13.60 -3.07 15.69
CA ALA A 112 13.34 -3.98 16.80
C ALA A 112 12.63 -3.25 17.95
N THR A 113 11.73 -3.93 18.67
CA THR A 113 11.00 -3.37 19.83
C THR A 113 11.94 -2.82 20.91
N SER A 114 13.15 -3.39 21.02
CA SER A 114 14.19 -2.99 21.98
C SER A 114 15.26 -2.08 21.37
N SER A 115 15.06 -1.55 20.16
CA SER A 115 16.09 -0.75 19.49
C SER A 115 16.42 0.52 20.28
N THR A 116 17.70 0.75 20.51
CA THR A 116 18.25 1.96 21.14
C THR A 116 18.85 2.92 20.13
N ALA A 117 18.63 2.68 18.83
CA ALA A 117 19.20 3.49 17.77
C ALA A 117 18.57 4.90 17.73
N PRO A 118 19.36 5.94 17.41
CA PRO A 118 18.86 7.31 17.35
C PRO A 118 17.95 7.55 16.14
N VAL A 119 17.03 8.51 16.25
CA VAL A 119 16.01 8.80 15.22
C VAL A 119 16.60 9.18 13.85
N HIS A 120 17.81 9.76 13.80
CA HIS A 120 18.45 10.12 12.53
C HIS A 120 18.76 8.90 11.64
N THR A 121 18.85 7.70 12.22
CA THR A 121 19.01 6.43 11.49
C THR A 121 17.81 6.10 10.59
N LEU A 122 16.66 6.79 10.76
CA LEU A 122 15.54 6.69 9.82
C LEU A 122 15.93 7.10 8.39
N SER A 123 16.90 8.01 8.21
CA SER A 123 17.39 8.39 6.88
C SER A 123 18.11 7.24 6.19
N ASP A 124 18.84 6.41 6.94
CA ASP A 124 19.52 5.24 6.41
C ASP A 124 18.51 4.13 6.05
N ILE A 125 17.47 3.95 6.87
CA ILE A 125 16.35 3.05 6.57
C ILE A 125 15.62 3.49 5.29
N GLU A 126 15.40 4.79 5.09
CA GLU A 126 14.78 5.31 3.86
C GLU A 126 15.61 4.99 2.61
N LYS A 127 16.93 5.15 2.66
CA LYS A 127 17.84 4.78 1.57
C LYS A 127 17.77 3.29 1.25
N ILE A 128 17.74 2.45 2.27
CA ILE A 128 17.60 0.99 2.12
C ILE A 128 16.26 0.64 1.48
N MET A 129 15.18 1.28 1.90
CA MET A 129 13.85 1.08 1.29
C MET A 129 13.81 1.50 -0.19
N LYS A 130 14.51 2.58 -0.57
CA LYS A 130 14.63 2.99 -1.99
C LYS A 130 15.41 1.98 -2.83
N ASN A 131 16.36 1.27 -2.23
CA ASN A 131 17.18 0.25 -2.91
C ASN A 131 16.62 -1.18 -2.80
N GLN A 132 15.62 -1.40 -1.96
CA GLN A 132 14.87 -2.65 -1.84
C GLN A 132 14.43 -3.29 -3.19
N PRO A 133 13.95 -2.54 -4.21
CA PRO A 133 13.62 -3.13 -5.51
C PRO A 133 14.82 -3.80 -6.19
N TYR A 134 16.04 -3.30 -6.04
CA TYR A 134 17.23 -3.92 -6.65
C TYR A 134 17.49 -5.32 -6.08
N LEU A 135 17.42 -5.48 -4.74
CA LEU A 135 17.56 -6.80 -4.10
C LEU A 135 16.47 -7.77 -4.53
N SER A 136 15.23 -7.29 -4.68
CA SER A 136 14.12 -8.13 -5.16
C SER A 136 14.33 -8.60 -6.61
N GLN A 137 14.89 -7.74 -7.48
CA GLN A 137 15.24 -8.12 -8.84
C GLN A 137 16.41 -9.10 -8.87
N LEU A 138 17.41 -8.91 -8.01
CA LEU A 138 18.55 -9.81 -7.87
C LEU A 138 18.09 -11.21 -7.44
N THR A 139 17.26 -11.29 -6.38
CA THR A 139 16.68 -12.57 -5.90
C THR A 139 15.74 -13.22 -6.91
N GLN A 140 14.97 -12.45 -7.68
CA GLN A 140 14.15 -12.99 -8.76
C GLN A 140 15.02 -13.57 -9.90
N LYS A 141 16.08 -12.87 -10.29
CA LYS A 141 17.02 -13.33 -11.33
C LYS A 141 17.75 -14.61 -10.90
N THR A 142 18.19 -14.70 -9.64
CA THR A 142 18.83 -15.92 -9.11
C THR A 142 17.85 -17.10 -9.12
N MET A 143 16.58 -16.88 -8.76
CA MET A 143 15.55 -17.91 -8.82
C MET A 143 15.31 -18.42 -10.25
N VAL A 144 15.23 -17.54 -11.24
CA VAL A 144 15.06 -17.92 -12.66
C VAL A 144 16.26 -18.69 -13.19
N LEU A 145 17.50 -18.25 -12.88
CA LEU A 145 18.69 -18.99 -13.29
C LEU A 145 18.75 -20.38 -12.64
N GLY A 146 18.40 -20.48 -11.35
CA GLY A 146 18.31 -21.75 -10.64
C GLY A 146 17.32 -22.73 -11.29
N THR A 147 16.12 -22.26 -11.65
CA THR A 147 15.12 -23.13 -12.31
C THR A 147 15.62 -23.63 -13.67
N THR A 148 16.24 -22.77 -14.49
CA THR A 148 16.81 -23.20 -15.78
C THR A 148 17.90 -24.26 -15.62
N ALA A 149 18.76 -24.13 -14.60
CA ALA A 149 19.76 -25.14 -14.27
C ALA A 149 19.12 -26.48 -13.84
N SER A 150 18.05 -26.44 -13.03
CA SER A 150 17.32 -27.66 -12.66
C SER A 150 16.71 -28.36 -13.88
N PHE A 151 16.09 -27.61 -14.81
CA PHE A 151 15.56 -28.17 -16.05
C PHE A 151 16.66 -28.82 -16.90
N ALA A 152 17.84 -28.18 -17.01
CA ALA A 152 18.97 -28.77 -17.71
C ALA A 152 19.40 -30.11 -17.10
N ASN A 153 19.40 -30.23 -15.76
CA ASN A 153 19.69 -31.51 -15.09
C ASN A 153 18.65 -32.59 -15.41
N VAL A 154 17.35 -32.24 -15.36
CA VAL A 154 16.28 -33.19 -15.70
C VAL A 154 16.43 -33.68 -17.14
N ILE A 155 16.65 -32.77 -18.09
CA ILE A 155 16.89 -33.10 -19.50
C ILE A 155 18.13 -33.99 -19.65
N GLY A 156 19.23 -33.65 -18.98
CA GLY A 156 20.46 -34.42 -18.98
C GLY A 156 20.25 -35.85 -18.48
N ILE A 157 19.50 -36.03 -17.39
CA ILE A 157 19.14 -37.34 -16.85
C ILE A 157 18.27 -38.12 -17.85
N SER A 158 17.25 -37.50 -18.42
CA SER A 158 16.38 -38.15 -19.42
C SER A 158 17.14 -38.61 -20.66
N LEU A 159 18.06 -37.78 -21.17
CA LEU A 159 18.92 -38.15 -22.30
C LEU A 159 19.87 -39.28 -21.94
N SER A 160 20.50 -39.22 -20.77
CA SER A 160 21.43 -40.25 -20.28
C SER A 160 20.75 -41.61 -20.14
N LEU A 161 19.50 -41.66 -19.69
CA LEU A 161 18.70 -42.89 -19.63
C LEU A 161 18.39 -43.45 -21.03
N LYS A 162 18.13 -42.58 -22.02
CA LYS A 162 17.85 -42.99 -23.41
C LYS A 162 19.10 -43.46 -24.15
N SER A 163 20.24 -42.80 -23.93
CA SER A 163 21.51 -43.06 -24.63
C SER A 163 22.45 -44.00 -23.88
N GLN A 164 22.07 -44.48 -22.68
CA GLN A 164 22.88 -45.33 -21.79
C GLN A 164 24.30 -44.80 -21.56
N THR A 165 24.47 -43.48 -21.53
CA THR A 165 25.77 -42.79 -21.42
C THR A 165 25.69 -41.62 -20.47
N ALA A 166 26.76 -41.34 -19.71
CA ALA A 166 26.77 -40.33 -18.64
C ALA A 166 27.16 -38.91 -19.10
N TRP A 167 27.54 -38.70 -20.37
CA TRP A 167 28.00 -37.39 -20.82
C TRP A 167 26.91 -36.28 -20.78
N PRO A 168 25.61 -36.53 -21.05
CA PRO A 168 24.60 -35.47 -20.99
C PRO A 168 24.35 -34.96 -19.56
N THR A 169 24.41 -35.84 -18.57
CA THR A 169 24.32 -35.45 -17.15
C THR A 169 25.56 -34.71 -16.69
N ALA A 170 26.76 -35.13 -17.12
CA ALA A 170 28.00 -34.40 -16.82
C ALA A 170 27.97 -32.96 -17.37
N ILE A 171 27.48 -32.75 -18.60
CA ILE A 171 27.31 -31.40 -19.16
C ILE A 171 26.27 -30.58 -18.37
N ALA A 172 25.13 -31.18 -18.01
CA ALA A 172 24.11 -30.48 -17.24
C ALA A 172 24.60 -30.08 -15.83
N LEU A 173 25.36 -30.95 -15.17
CA LEU A 173 25.95 -30.69 -13.86
C LEU A 173 27.04 -29.62 -13.92
N THR A 174 27.92 -29.66 -14.92
CA THR A 174 28.94 -28.62 -15.12
C THR A 174 28.32 -27.26 -15.43
N TYR A 175 27.29 -27.20 -16.27
CA TYR A 175 26.50 -25.99 -16.49
C TYR A 175 25.90 -25.46 -15.18
N SER A 176 25.28 -26.34 -14.38
CA SER A 176 24.66 -25.97 -13.11
C SER A 176 25.69 -25.45 -12.10
N ALA A 177 26.87 -26.06 -12.03
CA ALA A 177 27.96 -25.59 -11.17
C ALA A 177 28.46 -24.20 -11.58
N ILE A 178 28.60 -23.93 -12.88
CA ILE A 178 28.99 -22.61 -13.39
C ILE A 178 27.93 -21.56 -13.07
N VAL A 179 26.64 -21.88 -13.29
CA VAL A 179 25.52 -20.99 -12.96
C VAL A 179 25.50 -20.70 -11.45
N ALA A 180 25.62 -21.74 -10.61
CA ALA A 180 25.64 -21.59 -9.15
C ALA A 180 26.83 -20.73 -8.68
N TYR A 181 28.03 -20.96 -9.22
CA TYR A 181 29.22 -20.16 -8.90
C TYR A 181 29.04 -18.68 -9.27
N ARG A 182 28.64 -18.38 -10.52
CA ARG A 182 28.41 -17.00 -10.97
C ARG A 182 27.33 -16.32 -10.15
N MET A 183 26.22 -17.01 -9.91
CA MET A 183 25.13 -16.51 -9.09
C MET A 183 25.59 -16.17 -7.67
N THR A 184 26.42 -17.03 -7.07
CA THR A 184 26.95 -16.84 -5.72
C THR A 184 27.87 -15.62 -5.65
N VAL A 185 28.81 -15.49 -6.58
CA VAL A 185 29.75 -14.37 -6.64
C VAL A 185 29.03 -13.04 -6.92
N ASP A 186 28.14 -13.03 -7.91
CA ASP A 186 27.36 -11.84 -8.28
C ASP A 186 26.46 -11.39 -7.13
N TYR A 187 25.82 -12.32 -6.42
CA TYR A 187 24.96 -12.02 -5.29
C TYR A 187 25.76 -11.51 -4.09
N TYR A 188 26.79 -12.25 -3.66
CA TYR A 188 27.65 -11.88 -2.53
C TYR A 188 28.34 -10.53 -2.74
N GLY A 189 28.72 -10.20 -3.97
CA GLY A 189 29.30 -8.90 -4.32
C GLY A 189 28.38 -7.71 -4.00
N LYS A 190 27.06 -7.92 -4.11
CA LYS A 190 26.03 -6.86 -4.12
C LYS A 190 25.21 -6.75 -2.84
N VAL A 191 25.50 -7.57 -1.83
CA VAL A 191 24.75 -7.59 -0.58
C VAL A 191 25.64 -7.30 0.63
N LYS A 192 25.09 -6.49 1.53
CA LYS A 192 25.55 -6.26 2.89
C LYS A 192 24.42 -6.61 3.86
N TYR A 193 24.73 -6.63 5.16
CA TYR A 193 23.75 -6.94 6.19
C TYR A 193 23.68 -5.81 7.21
N GLN A 194 22.46 -5.44 7.60
CA GLN A 194 22.22 -4.46 8.64
C GLN A 194 21.71 -5.14 9.91
N CYS A 195 22.33 -4.81 11.05
CA CYS A 195 21.90 -5.31 12.35
C CYS A 195 20.61 -4.60 12.82
N PRO A 196 19.54 -5.31 13.22
CA PRO A 196 18.30 -4.69 13.68
C PRO A 196 18.44 -3.98 15.04
N ASN A 197 19.47 -4.30 15.81
CA ASN A 197 19.72 -3.73 17.14
C ASN A 197 20.45 -2.38 17.05
N CYS A 198 21.66 -2.38 16.47
CA CYS A 198 22.53 -1.20 16.40
C CYS A 198 22.55 -0.51 15.03
N GLN A 199 21.83 -1.04 14.03
CA GLN A 199 21.73 -0.48 12.68
C GLN A 199 23.05 -0.35 11.90
N THR A 200 24.15 -0.88 12.44
CA THR A 200 25.45 -0.95 11.75
C THR A 200 25.35 -1.93 10.58
N THR A 201 25.91 -1.53 9.43
CA THR A 201 26.05 -2.38 8.26
C THR A 201 27.40 -3.09 8.27
N PHE A 202 27.41 -4.36 7.89
CA PHE A 202 28.63 -5.17 7.82
C PHE A 202 28.54 -6.20 6.69
N LYS A 203 29.71 -6.73 6.29
CA LYS A 203 29.82 -7.80 5.29
C LYS A 203 30.50 -9.01 5.94
N PRO A 204 29.79 -10.14 6.09
CA PRO A 204 30.37 -11.37 6.62
C PRO A 204 31.34 -12.00 5.61
N ASP A 205 32.27 -12.81 6.11
CA ASP A 205 33.11 -13.66 5.26
C ASP A 205 32.25 -14.58 4.37
N LEU A 206 32.76 -14.94 3.20
CA LEU A 206 32.03 -15.73 2.20
C LEU A 206 31.54 -17.07 2.78
N TRP A 207 32.35 -17.76 3.59
CA TRP A 207 31.98 -19.07 4.14
C TRP A 207 30.94 -18.95 5.24
N THR A 208 31.13 -18.00 6.15
CA THR A 208 30.14 -17.68 7.18
C THR A 208 28.82 -17.24 6.54
N TRP A 209 28.91 -16.47 5.46
CA TRP A 209 27.76 -16.08 4.67
C TRP A 209 27.09 -17.31 4.10
N ALA A 210 27.75 -18.08 3.23
CA ALA A 210 27.17 -19.17 2.44
C ALA A 210 26.39 -20.20 3.28
N PHE A 211 26.85 -20.50 4.48
CA PHE A 211 26.25 -21.53 5.35
C PHE A 211 25.39 -20.99 6.50
N ALA A 212 25.22 -19.67 6.63
CA ALA A 212 24.33 -19.12 7.65
C ALA A 212 22.86 -19.41 7.33
N SER A 213 22.08 -19.68 8.39
CA SER A 213 20.63 -19.84 8.29
C SER A 213 20.00 -18.56 7.72
N HIS A 214 19.15 -18.71 6.70
CA HIS A 214 18.60 -17.57 5.98
C HIS A 214 17.13 -17.76 5.59
N THR A 215 16.48 -16.63 5.34
CA THR A 215 15.19 -16.51 4.66
C THR A 215 15.43 -15.78 3.33
N SER A 216 14.37 -15.44 2.61
CA SER A 216 14.48 -14.67 1.36
C SER A 216 15.02 -13.24 1.52
N THR A 217 15.10 -12.69 2.74
CA THR A 217 15.48 -11.28 2.98
C THR A 217 16.36 -11.07 4.22
N THR A 218 16.60 -12.12 5.01
CA THR A 218 17.37 -12.01 6.25
C THR A 218 18.30 -13.21 6.40
N ARG A 219 19.42 -13.01 7.08
CA ARG A 219 20.37 -14.08 7.40
C ARG A 219 20.85 -13.95 8.83
N LYS A 220 21.03 -15.08 9.51
CA LYS A 220 21.40 -15.11 10.92
C LYS A 220 22.90 -14.88 11.07
N PHE A 221 23.26 -13.82 11.78
CA PHE A 221 24.64 -13.46 12.07
C PHE A 221 24.78 -12.95 13.51
N GLU A 222 26.00 -13.03 14.02
CA GLU A 222 26.42 -12.21 15.14
C GLU A 222 26.94 -10.87 14.63
N CYS A 223 26.37 -9.77 15.13
CA CYS A 223 26.78 -8.43 14.74
C CYS A 223 28.17 -8.10 15.31
N PRO A 224 29.15 -7.68 14.49
CA PRO A 224 30.50 -7.38 14.96
C PRO A 224 30.59 -6.14 15.85
N HIS A 225 29.56 -5.29 15.87
CA HIS A 225 29.55 -4.04 16.62
C HIS A 225 28.86 -4.14 17.99
N CYS A 226 27.74 -4.87 18.07
CA CYS A 226 26.94 -4.94 19.30
C CYS A 226 26.71 -6.37 19.82
N HIS A 227 27.35 -7.37 19.20
CA HIS A 227 27.22 -8.80 19.54
C HIS A 227 25.78 -9.35 19.53
N PHE A 228 24.84 -8.62 18.92
CA PHE A 228 23.50 -9.13 18.69
C PHE A 228 23.58 -10.36 17.78
N ASN A 229 23.13 -11.51 18.28
CA ASN A 229 23.03 -12.74 17.52
C ASN A 229 21.58 -12.98 17.09
N GLY A 230 21.30 -12.78 15.81
CA GLY A 230 19.95 -12.89 15.28
C GLY A 230 19.88 -12.65 13.78
N TYR A 231 18.66 -12.54 13.26
CA TYR A 231 18.43 -12.28 11.84
C TYR A 231 18.76 -10.83 11.50
N CYS A 232 19.76 -10.64 10.65
CA CYS A 232 20.15 -9.36 10.07
C CYS A 232 19.51 -9.21 8.69
N THR A 233 19.10 -7.99 8.34
CA THR A 233 18.38 -7.69 7.10
C THR A 233 19.36 -7.47 5.95
N GLU A 234 19.05 -8.04 4.78
CA GLU A 234 19.83 -7.83 3.55
C GLU A 234 19.64 -6.40 3.03
N VAL A 235 20.74 -5.74 2.71
CA VAL A 235 20.79 -4.39 2.14
C VAL A 235 21.66 -4.37 0.89
N TYR A 236 21.27 -3.59 -0.12
CA TYR A 236 22.01 -3.49 -1.38
C TYR A 236 23.31 -2.72 -1.17
N ASP A 237 24.40 -3.22 -1.75
CA ASP A 237 25.69 -2.54 -1.76
C ASP A 237 25.77 -1.60 -2.97
N GLU A 238 25.77 -0.28 -2.72
CA GLU A 238 25.86 0.74 -3.78
C GLU A 238 27.30 0.98 -4.30
N SER A 239 28.31 0.41 -3.63
CA SER A 239 29.73 0.63 -3.94
C SER A 239 30.24 -0.12 -5.17
#